data_AF-A0AAX0HCG0-F1
#
_entry.id   AF-A0AAX0HCG0-F1
#
_cell.length_a   1.000
_cell.length_b   1.000
_cell.length_c   1.000
_cell.angle_alpha   90.00
_cell.angle_beta   90.00
_cell.angle_gamma   90.00
#
_symmetry.space_group_name_H-M   'P 1'
#
loop_
_entity.id
_entity.type
_entity.pdbx_description
1 polymer ?
#
loop_
_entity_poly.entity_id
_entity_poly.type
_entity_poly.pdbx_seq_one_letter_code
_entity_poly.pdbx_strand_id
1 'polypeptide(L)'
;MTRIIEIFILIGAVMLFVFVFLPRLTSENNRAAMTKTVFEIQQVLNEITMYHIRNGSFPKTKDTNQTDLILKNISTTYDQVSQRSSQRWDKCIYIKPLNSQNDKPARIYISKTDTKNKFCQNVQNSQMLQEWLKLSGDDNKTDDRYKNGVPLIDGKVF
;
A
#
# COMPACT_ATOMS: atom_id res chain seq x y z
N MET A 1 -43.64 33.77 30.05
CA MET A 1 -43.33 32.32 30.13
C MET A 1 -42.94 31.70 28.78
N THR A 2 -43.48 32.18 27.65
CA THR A 2 -43.22 31.62 26.30
C THR A 2 -41.78 31.79 25.79
N ARG A 3 -41.11 32.93 26.07
CA ARG A 3 -39.74 33.20 25.58
C ARG A 3 -38.65 32.30 26.17
N ILE A 4 -38.85 31.79 27.38
CA ILE A 4 -37.89 30.90 28.06
C ILE A 4 -37.97 29.50 27.45
N ILE A 5 -39.18 28.99 27.22
CA ILE A 5 -39.43 27.68 26.61
C ILE A 5 -38.85 27.60 25.19
N GLU A 6 -39.00 28.66 24.41
CA GLU A 6 -38.51 28.76 23.02
C GLU A 6 -36.97 28.68 22.95
N ILE A 7 -36.26 29.31 23.90
CA ILE A 7 -34.80 29.22 24.03
C ILE A 7 -34.35 27.80 24.39
N PHE A 8 -35.06 27.12 25.29
CA PHE A 8 -34.75 25.74 25.65
C PHE A 8 -34.96 24.75 24.49
N ILE A 9 -35.98 24.96 23.66
CA ILE A 9 -36.22 24.16 22.45
C ILE A 9 -35.09 24.37 21.43
N LEU A 10 -34.67 25.62 21.22
CA LEU A 10 -33.54 25.95 20.33
C LEU A 10 -32.22 25.35 20.80
N ILE A 11 -31.89 25.46 22.09
CA ILE A 11 -30.66 24.88 22.65
C ILE A 11 -30.70 23.34 22.56
N GLY A 12 -31.86 22.73 22.84
CA GLY A 12 -32.06 21.29 22.71
C GLY A 12 -31.86 20.82 21.26
N ALA A 13 -32.39 21.56 20.28
CA ALA A 13 -32.19 21.26 18.86
C ALA A 13 -30.72 21.40 18.45
N VAL A 14 -30.03 22.47 18.84
CA VAL A 14 -28.61 22.69 18.50
C VAL A 14 -27.72 21.60 19.08
N MET A 15 -27.94 21.19 20.33
CA MET A 15 -27.22 20.05 20.94
C MET A 15 -27.41 18.78 20.13
N LEU A 16 -28.65 18.47 19.74
CA LEU A 16 -28.96 17.27 18.96
C LEU A 16 -28.28 17.29 17.58
N PHE A 17 -28.23 18.45 16.93
CA PHE A 17 -27.54 18.62 15.66
C PHE A 17 -26.02 18.38 15.76
N VAL A 18 -25.35 18.85 16.82
CA VAL A 18 -23.90 18.62 17.00
C VAL A 18 -23.59 17.13 17.23
N PHE A 19 -24.44 16.39 17.95
CA PHE A 19 -24.24 14.94 18.16
C PHE A 19 -24.50 14.10 16.90
N VAL A 20 -25.44 14.50 16.04
CA VAL A 20 -25.75 13.78 14.79
C VAL A 20 -24.73 14.08 13.68
N PHE A 21 -24.17 15.30 13.64
CA PHE A 21 -23.16 15.74 12.68
C PHE A 21 -21.71 15.52 13.12
N LEU A 22 -21.45 14.74 14.17
CA LEU A 22 -20.14 14.13 14.40
C LEU A 22 -20.14 12.67 13.89
N PRO A 23 -20.32 12.40 12.58
CA PRO A 23 -20.07 11.07 12.07
C PRO A 23 -18.57 10.80 12.23
N ARG A 24 -18.23 9.94 13.19
CA ARG A 24 -16.98 9.15 13.30
C ARG A 24 -15.78 9.67 12.47
N LEU A 25 -15.22 10.82 12.84
CA LEU A 25 -13.96 11.32 12.26
C LEU A 25 -12.81 10.30 12.42
N THR A 26 -12.92 9.37 13.37
CA THR A 26 -11.96 8.29 13.62
C THR A 26 -12.02 7.16 12.57
N SER A 27 -13.14 6.99 11.87
CA SER A 27 -13.30 5.97 10.80
C SER A 27 -12.74 6.45 9.47
N GLU A 28 -13.01 7.71 9.11
CA GLU A 28 -12.56 8.30 7.85
C GLU A 28 -11.05 8.52 7.82
N ASN A 29 -10.45 8.97 8.92
CA ASN A 29 -8.99 9.14 9.02
C ASN A 29 -8.24 7.81 8.79
N ASN A 30 -8.78 6.71 9.29
CA ASN A 30 -8.20 5.38 9.07
C ASN A 30 -8.36 4.91 7.61
N ARG A 31 -9.52 5.19 6.98
CA ARG A 31 -9.73 4.87 5.56
C ARG A 31 -8.82 5.70 4.66
N ALA A 32 -8.73 7.01 4.87
CA ALA A 32 -7.87 7.91 4.10
C ALA A 32 -6.39 7.53 4.22
N ALA A 33 -5.92 7.17 5.43
CA ALA A 33 -4.56 6.71 5.64
C ALA A 33 -4.25 5.40 4.89
N MET A 34 -5.20 4.46 4.83
CA MET A 34 -5.03 3.22 4.07
C MET A 34 -5.10 3.46 2.57
N THR A 35 -6.01 4.31 2.07
CA THR A 35 -6.07 4.71 0.67
C THR A 35 -4.77 5.37 0.22
N LYS A 36 -4.23 6.29 1.03
CA LYS A 36 -2.93 6.92 0.77
C LYS A 36 -1.81 5.87 0.71
N THR A 37 -1.77 4.94 1.66
CA THR A 37 -0.77 3.88 1.70
C THR A 37 -0.82 3.02 0.44
N VAL A 38 -2.02 2.61 0.03
CA VAL A 38 -2.21 1.82 -1.19
C VAL A 38 -1.76 2.60 -2.43
N PHE A 39 -2.12 3.88 -2.54
CA PHE A 39 -1.69 4.73 -3.64
C PHE A 39 -0.17 4.90 -3.70
N GLU A 40 0.48 5.08 -2.55
CA GLU A 40 1.95 5.12 -2.47
C GLU A 40 2.58 3.81 -2.93
N ILE A 41 2.04 2.65 -2.54
CA ILE A 41 2.52 1.35 -3.03
C ILE A 41 2.35 1.25 -4.54
N GLN A 42 1.18 1.63 -5.09
CA GLN A 42 0.94 1.64 -6.54
C GLN A 42 1.93 2.55 -7.27
N GLN A 43 2.21 3.73 -6.73
CA GLN A 43 3.19 4.65 -7.28
C GLN A 43 4.59 4.03 -7.29
N VAL A 44 5.01 3.36 -6.20
CA VAL A 44 6.29 2.65 -6.15
C VAL A 44 6.35 1.56 -7.23
N LEU A 45 5.30 0.77 -7.40
CA LEU A 45 5.24 -0.26 -8.45
C LEU A 45 5.34 0.34 -9.86
N ASN A 46 4.71 1.49 -10.09
CA ASN A 46 4.81 2.22 -11.36
C ASN A 46 6.21 2.77 -11.60
N GLU A 47 6.85 3.39 -10.59
CA GLU A 47 8.23 3.90 -10.68
C GLU A 47 9.23 2.78 -10.99
N ILE A 48 9.09 1.62 -10.35
CA ILE A 48 9.88 0.41 -10.64
C ILE A 48 9.64 -0.07 -12.08
N THR A 49 8.39 -0.12 -12.51
CA THR A 49 8.02 -0.53 -13.87
C THR A 49 8.63 0.40 -14.92
N MET A 50 8.51 1.71 -14.71
CA MET A 50 9.07 2.72 -15.59
C MET A 50 10.60 2.66 -15.66
N TYR A 51 11.26 2.37 -14.53
CA TYR A 51 12.69 2.13 -14.53
C TYR A 51 13.06 0.93 -15.41
N HIS A 52 12.33 -0.17 -15.33
CA HIS A 52 12.57 -1.34 -16.18
C HIS A 52 12.41 -1.00 -17.67
N ILE A 53 11.35 -0.27 -18.02
CA ILE A 53 11.08 0.15 -19.40
C ILE A 53 12.22 1.02 -19.93
N ARG A 54 12.71 1.97 -19.13
CA ARG A 54 13.79 2.88 -19.54
C ARG A 54 15.14 2.19 -19.64
N ASN A 55 15.46 1.29 -18.71
CA ASN A 55 16.81 0.72 -18.56
C ASN A 55 16.96 -0.70 -19.12
N GLY A 56 15.85 -1.33 -19.52
CA GLY A 56 15.79 -2.71 -20.04
C GLY A 56 16.01 -3.81 -19.00
N SER A 57 16.47 -3.49 -17.79
CA SER A 57 16.68 -4.45 -16.71
C SER A 57 16.72 -3.79 -15.33
N PHE A 58 16.37 -4.54 -14.29
CA PHE A 58 16.58 -4.16 -12.91
C PHE A 58 18.03 -4.38 -12.48
N PRO A 59 18.57 -3.58 -11.54
CA PRO A 59 19.89 -3.86 -10.95
C PRO A 59 19.87 -5.22 -10.24
N LYS A 60 20.96 -6.00 -10.37
CA LYS A 60 21.07 -7.31 -9.73
C LYS A 60 21.22 -7.14 -8.22
N THR A 61 20.43 -7.89 -7.43
CA THR A 61 20.50 -7.87 -5.96
C THR A 61 20.89 -9.24 -5.44
N LYS A 62 21.80 -9.29 -4.46
CA LYS A 62 22.22 -10.54 -3.79
C LYS A 62 21.50 -10.77 -2.46
N ASP A 63 21.06 -9.70 -1.80
CA ASP A 63 20.41 -9.75 -0.48
C ASP A 63 19.31 -8.66 -0.31
N THR A 64 18.61 -8.72 0.83
CA THR A 64 17.50 -7.83 1.18
C THR A 64 17.95 -6.36 1.38
N ASN A 65 19.12 -6.13 1.96
CA ASN A 65 19.61 -4.76 2.23
C ASN A 65 19.96 -4.05 0.91
N GLN A 66 20.54 -4.78 -0.04
CA GLN A 66 20.75 -4.26 -1.39
C GLN A 66 19.44 -3.98 -2.11
N THR A 67 18.42 -4.81 -1.88
CA THR A 67 17.08 -4.60 -2.47
C THR A 67 16.46 -3.30 -1.96
N ASP A 68 16.53 -3.02 -0.65
CA ASP A 68 16.05 -1.75 -0.06
C ASP A 68 16.76 -0.52 -0.66
N LEU A 69 18.10 -0.56 -0.75
CA LEU A 69 18.88 0.53 -1.36
C LEU A 69 18.51 0.77 -2.83
N ILE A 70 18.31 -0.31 -3.59
CA ILE A 70 17.92 -0.22 -5.00
C ILE A 70 16.52 0.37 -5.14
N LEU A 71 15.58 -0.05 -4.30
CA LEU A 71 14.23 0.51 -4.30
C LEU A 71 14.24 2.01 -3.99
N LYS A 72 15.07 2.47 -3.03
CA LYS A 72 15.23 3.91 -2.75
C LYS A 72 15.82 4.68 -3.93
N ASN A 73 16.75 4.08 -4.66
CA ASN A 73 17.37 4.71 -5.83
C ASN A 73 16.43 4.74 -7.05
N ILE A 74 15.55 3.75 -7.18
CA ILE A 74 14.59 3.65 -8.29
C ILE A 74 13.33 4.48 -8.01
N SER A 75 12.87 4.47 -6.76
CA SER A 75 11.59 5.04 -6.36
C SER A 75 11.74 6.10 -5.29
N THR A 76 11.42 7.34 -5.67
CA THR A 76 11.42 8.49 -4.75
C THR A 76 10.37 8.32 -3.66
N THR A 77 9.23 7.70 -3.99
CA THR A 77 8.14 7.43 -3.05
C THR A 77 8.58 6.42 -2.00
N TYR A 78 9.28 5.35 -2.42
CA TYR A 78 9.81 4.36 -1.49
C TYR A 78 10.85 4.97 -0.54
N ASP A 79 11.75 5.81 -1.06
CA ASP A 79 12.73 6.53 -0.23
C ASP A 79 12.05 7.43 0.81
N GLN A 80 11.10 8.26 0.39
CA GLN A 80 10.34 9.11 1.29
C GLN A 80 9.60 8.33 2.39
N VAL A 81 8.96 7.21 2.05
CA VAL A 81 8.29 6.35 3.03
C VAL A 81 9.28 5.78 4.03
N SER A 82 10.45 5.33 3.55
CA SER A 82 11.49 4.73 4.41
C SER A 82 12.08 5.71 5.44
N GLN A 83 11.98 7.01 5.20
CA GLN A 83 12.49 8.06 6.10
C GLN A 83 11.46 8.49 7.17
N ARG A 84 10.20 8.06 7.08
CA ARG A 84 9.14 8.48 8.02
C ARG A 84 9.35 7.89 9.40
N SER A 85 8.99 8.64 10.44
CA SER A 85 8.98 8.12 11.82
C SER A 85 7.79 7.19 12.12
N SER A 86 6.68 7.34 11.37
CA SER A 86 5.46 6.55 11.52
C SER A 86 4.84 6.23 10.15
N GLN A 87 3.87 5.31 10.11
CA GLN A 87 3.17 4.89 8.88
C GLN A 87 4.11 4.35 7.78
N ARG A 88 5.19 3.67 8.22
CA ARG A 88 6.20 3.01 7.38
C ARG A 88 5.69 1.69 6.82
N TRP A 89 4.91 1.77 5.74
CA TRP A 89 4.37 0.57 5.08
C TRP A 89 5.46 -0.26 4.40
N ASP A 90 6.62 0.34 4.10
CA ASP A 90 7.81 -0.34 3.58
C ASP A 90 8.33 -1.45 4.51
N LYS A 91 7.96 -1.40 5.80
CA LYS A 91 8.23 -2.48 6.76
C LYS A 91 7.16 -3.56 6.81
N CYS A 92 5.99 -3.30 6.22
CA CYS A 92 4.82 -4.18 6.27
C CYS A 92 4.74 -5.15 5.08
N ILE A 93 5.42 -4.82 3.99
CA ILE A 93 5.51 -5.64 2.78
C ILE A 93 6.94 -5.68 2.28
N TYR A 94 7.28 -6.75 1.57
CA TYR A 94 8.54 -6.88 0.86
C TYR A 94 8.27 -6.77 -0.64
N ILE A 95 9.04 -5.92 -1.32
CA ILE A 95 8.98 -5.72 -2.77
C ILE A 95 10.33 -6.14 -3.34
N LYS A 96 10.33 -6.96 -4.40
CA LYS A 96 11.55 -7.37 -5.10
C LYS A 96 11.33 -7.39 -6.61
N PRO A 97 11.93 -6.44 -7.35
CA PRO A 97 11.99 -6.52 -8.80
C PRO A 97 12.85 -7.71 -9.23
N LEU A 98 12.36 -8.48 -10.20
CA LEU A 98 13.03 -9.67 -10.75
C LEU A 98 13.16 -9.51 -12.26
N ASN A 99 14.39 -9.66 -12.76
CA ASN A 99 14.64 -9.72 -14.20
C ASN A 99 14.11 -11.03 -14.79
N SER A 100 13.99 -11.05 -16.12
CA SER A 100 13.68 -12.27 -16.87
C SER A 100 14.68 -13.38 -16.57
N GLN A 101 14.19 -14.57 -16.22
CA GLN A 101 14.99 -15.76 -15.89
C GLN A 101 14.20 -17.04 -16.17
N ASN A 102 14.85 -18.06 -16.75
CA ASN A 102 14.27 -19.40 -16.99
C ASN A 102 12.87 -19.32 -17.62
N ASP A 103 12.77 -18.63 -18.76
CA ASP A 103 11.51 -18.39 -19.51
C ASP A 103 10.43 -17.60 -18.77
N LYS A 104 10.71 -17.11 -17.56
CA LYS A 104 9.81 -16.21 -16.82
C LYS A 104 10.11 -14.76 -17.18
N PRO A 105 9.10 -13.94 -17.54
CA PRO A 105 9.29 -12.53 -17.82
C PRO A 105 9.74 -11.77 -16.56
N ALA A 106 10.23 -10.54 -16.79
CA ALA A 106 10.51 -9.60 -15.72
C ALA A 106 9.22 -9.28 -14.95
N ARG A 107 9.31 -9.21 -13.62
CA ARG A 107 8.15 -9.10 -12.72
C ARG A 107 8.53 -8.44 -11.40
N ILE A 108 7.52 -7.97 -10.66
CA ILE A 108 7.71 -7.41 -9.31
C ILE A 108 7.11 -8.38 -8.31
N TYR A 109 7.96 -9.02 -7.50
CA TYR A 109 7.51 -9.86 -6.39
C TYR A 109 7.07 -9.01 -5.21
N ILE A 110 5.92 -9.35 -4.61
CA ILE A 110 5.39 -8.71 -3.41
C ILE A 110 5.02 -9.80 -2.40
N SER A 111 5.47 -9.65 -1.16
CA SER A 111 5.06 -10.53 -0.06
C SER A 111 4.77 -9.76 1.22
N LYS A 112 4.03 -10.40 2.13
CA LYS A 112 3.87 -9.88 3.49
C LYS A 112 5.18 -10.07 4.27
N THR A 113 5.50 -9.12 5.14
CA THR A 113 6.52 -9.32 6.19
C THR A 113 5.85 -9.91 7.43
N ASP A 114 6.63 -10.63 8.25
CA ASP A 114 6.15 -11.12 9.55
C ASP A 114 6.16 -9.96 10.56
N THR A 115 5.01 -9.28 10.67
CA THR A 115 4.84 -8.12 11.54
C THR A 115 3.50 -8.17 12.26
N LYS A 116 3.55 -8.02 13.59
CA LYS A 116 2.37 -8.02 14.47
C LYS A 116 1.76 -6.63 14.69
N ASN A 117 2.29 -5.60 14.02
CA ASN A 117 1.79 -4.23 14.19
C ASN A 117 0.41 -4.08 13.53
N LYS A 118 -0.57 -3.53 14.26
CA LYS A 118 -1.93 -3.22 13.78
C LYS A 118 -1.93 -2.40 12.48
N PHE A 119 -1.02 -1.44 12.34
CA PHE A 119 -0.86 -0.69 11.09
C PHE A 119 -0.54 -1.61 9.92
N CYS A 120 0.45 -2.50 10.09
CA CYS A 120 0.82 -3.44 9.04
C CYS A 120 -0.28 -4.46 8.75
N GLN A 121 -1.02 -4.92 9.77
CA GLN A 121 -2.18 -5.77 9.56
C GLN A 121 -3.24 -5.07 8.70
N ASN A 122 -3.51 -3.79 8.96
CA ASN A 122 -4.45 -3.00 8.17
C ASN A 122 -3.96 -2.81 6.73
N VAL A 123 -2.68 -2.50 6.54
CA VAL A 123 -2.06 -2.40 5.20
C VAL A 123 -2.20 -3.73 4.47
N GLN A 124 -1.73 -4.81 5.08
CA GLN A 124 -1.76 -6.17 4.53
C GLN A 124 -3.18 -6.65 4.22
N ASN A 125 -4.20 -6.20 4.96
CA ASN A 125 -5.60 -6.56 4.74
C ASN A 125 -6.34 -5.59 3.80
N SER A 126 -5.67 -4.57 3.24
CA SER A 126 -6.27 -3.71 2.22
C SER A 126 -6.63 -4.53 0.98
N GLN A 127 -7.79 -4.26 0.40
CA GLN A 127 -8.31 -5.02 -0.74
C GLN A 127 -7.31 -5.05 -1.90
N MET A 128 -6.79 -3.89 -2.28
CA MET A 128 -5.86 -3.77 -3.40
C MET A 128 -4.54 -4.51 -3.16
N LEU A 129 -3.97 -4.46 -1.95
CA LEU A 129 -2.76 -5.22 -1.65
C LEU A 129 -3.02 -6.72 -1.67
N GLN A 130 -4.20 -7.18 -1.24
CA GLN A 130 -4.56 -8.59 -1.32
C GLN A 130 -4.69 -9.06 -2.78
N GLU A 131 -5.19 -8.21 -3.68
CA GLU A 131 -5.20 -8.49 -5.12
C GLU A 131 -3.77 -8.57 -5.68
N TRP A 132 -2.89 -7.63 -5.36
CA TRP A 132 -1.48 -7.70 -5.76
C TRP A 132 -0.74 -8.90 -5.18
N LEU A 133 -1.03 -9.29 -3.93
CA LEU A 133 -0.45 -10.47 -3.30
C LEU A 133 -0.93 -11.76 -3.96
N LYS A 134 -2.18 -11.82 -4.43
CA LYS A 134 -2.69 -12.94 -5.24
C LYS A 134 -2.00 -13.00 -6.60
N LEU A 135 -1.88 -11.86 -7.29
CA LEU A 135 -1.13 -11.77 -8.55
C LEU A 135 0.35 -12.11 -8.36
N SER A 136 0.91 -11.84 -7.18
CA SER A 136 2.25 -12.25 -6.77
C SER A 136 2.29 -13.63 -6.10
N GLY A 137 1.18 -14.37 -6.03
CA GLY A 137 1.05 -15.60 -5.23
C GLY A 137 0.29 -16.75 -5.88
N ASP A 138 -0.21 -16.62 -7.12
CA ASP A 138 -1.05 -17.63 -7.80
C ASP A 138 -0.26 -18.86 -8.30
N ASP A 139 0.29 -19.61 -7.34
CA ASP A 139 1.18 -20.75 -7.54
C ASP A 139 0.72 -22.01 -6.84
N ASN A 140 -0.52 -22.03 -6.38
CA ASN A 140 -1.00 -23.17 -5.62
C ASN A 140 -1.54 -24.28 -6.54
N LYS A 141 -0.72 -24.74 -7.49
CA LYS A 141 -0.76 -26.10 -8.04
C LYS A 141 0.65 -26.52 -8.46
N THR A 142 1.33 -27.16 -7.49
CA THR A 142 2.46 -28.09 -7.63
C THR A 142 3.73 -27.55 -8.31
N ASP A 143 4.86 -27.83 -7.65
CA ASP A 143 6.23 -27.76 -8.15
C ASP A 143 7.02 -26.47 -7.84
N ASP A 144 8.28 -26.71 -7.47
CA ASP A 144 9.19 -25.94 -6.64
C ASP A 144 9.64 -24.59 -7.21
N ARG A 145 9.86 -23.64 -6.28
CA ARG A 145 10.61 -22.37 -6.43
C ARG A 145 9.91 -21.25 -7.25
N TYR A 146 9.27 -20.36 -6.48
CA TYR A 146 8.92 -18.96 -6.79
C TYR A 146 8.38 -18.69 -8.21
N LYS A 147 7.07 -18.83 -8.43
CA LYS A 147 6.46 -18.58 -9.75
C LYS A 147 5.48 -17.41 -9.85
N ASN A 148 5.16 -16.61 -8.81
CA ASN A 148 4.36 -15.40 -9.05
C ASN A 148 4.98 -14.12 -8.53
N GLY A 149 5.16 -13.16 -9.43
CA GLY A 149 5.31 -11.74 -9.13
C GLY A 149 4.23 -11.03 -9.93
N VAL A 150 3.83 -9.84 -9.51
CA VAL A 150 2.96 -8.98 -10.32
C VAL A 150 3.65 -8.80 -11.68
N PRO A 151 3.06 -9.28 -12.79
CA PRO A 151 3.65 -9.13 -14.11
C PRO A 151 3.76 -7.64 -14.43
N LEU A 152 4.87 -7.23 -15.04
CA LEU A 152 4.97 -5.90 -15.66
C LEU A 152 4.03 -5.94 -16.88
N ILE A 153 2.76 -5.58 -16.68
CA ILE A 153 1.82 -5.47 -17.78
C ILE A 153 2.37 -4.42 -18.74
N ASP A 154 2.50 -4.80 -20.01
CA ASP A 154 2.96 -4.02 -21.16
C ASP A 154 2.32 -2.63 -21.24
N GLY A 155 2.84 -1.67 -20.47
CA GLY A 155 2.43 -0.27 -20.46
C GLY A 155 1.01 0.06 -19.99
N LYS A 156 0.22 -0.91 -19.50
CA LYS A 156 -1.13 -0.64 -18.97
C LYS A 156 -1.12 -0.54 -17.45
N VAL A 157 -1.06 0.72 -17.02
CA VAL A 157 -1.28 1.23 -15.65
C VAL A 157 -2.58 0.64 -15.08
N PHE A 158 -2.52 0.16 -13.83
CA PHE A 158 -3.69 -0.11 -12.99
C PHE A 158 -4.46 1.17 -12.69
#